data_AF-A0A1C6RYW0-F1
#
_entry.id   AF-A0A1C6RYW0-F1
#
_cell.length_a   1.000
_cell.length_b   1.000
_cell.length_c   1.000
_cell.angle_alpha   90.00
_cell.angle_beta   90.00
_cell.angle_gamma   90.00
#
_symmetry.space_group_name_H-M   'P 1'
#
loop_
_entity.id
_entity.type
_entity.pdbx_description
1 polymer ?
#
loop_
_entity_poly.entity_id
_entity_poly.type
_entity_poly.pdbx_seq_one_letter_code
_entity_poly.pdbx_strand_id
1 'polypeptide(L)'
;MVGDGVREIHGLPDDMYGHVVETDGAVVQFMLGGGQEPETVDNVDAHIYLDDGAHRYATFFTLDAVREILNKDARTGETGGGRYFWCSDQVIVPEPGVAAMVAAVDEMIRSGDIEVMCSRIEAPEEDGTA
;
A
#
# COMPACT_ATOMS: atom_id res chain seq x y z
N MET A 1 9.26 22.31 14.60
CA MET A 1 10.16 22.21 13.44
C MET A 1 10.25 20.72 13.11
N VAL A 2 9.29 20.21 12.35
CA VAL A 2 9.31 18.83 11.86
C VAL A 2 10.08 18.90 10.55
N GLY A 3 11.25 18.26 10.50
CA GLY A 3 12.05 18.21 9.29
C GLY A 3 11.45 17.19 8.33
N ASP A 4 11.32 17.57 7.06
CA ASP A 4 10.98 16.69 5.94
C ASP A 4 11.87 15.44 5.99
N GLY A 5 11.28 14.33 6.40
CA GLY A 5 11.89 13.01 6.50
C GLY A 5 11.52 12.15 5.31
N VAL A 6 11.65 12.67 4.09
CA VAL A 6 11.66 11.81 2.89
C VAL A 6 13.13 11.46 2.62
N ARG A 7 13.51 10.22 2.91
CA ARG A 7 14.80 9.66 2.45
C ARG A 7 14.52 8.65 1.35
N GLU A 8 14.99 8.94 0.14
CA GLU A 8 15.11 7.93 -0.90
C GLU A 8 16.08 6.84 -0.42
N ILE A 9 15.57 5.62 -0.27
CA ILE A 9 16.40 4.46 0.08
C ILE A 9 16.96 3.90 -1.23
N HIS A 10 18.26 4.10 -1.47
CA HIS A 10 18.97 3.50 -2.59
C HIS A 10 19.17 1.99 -2.36
N GLY A 11 18.66 1.16 -3.26
CA GLY A 11 18.76 -0.31 -3.17
C GLY A 11 17.61 -1.08 -3.84
N LEU A 12 16.56 -0.38 -4.28
CA LEU A 12 15.52 -0.96 -5.14
C LEU A 12 15.98 -0.88 -6.60
N PRO A 13 15.61 -1.85 -7.46
CA PRO A 13 15.97 -1.80 -8.88
C PRO A 13 15.49 -0.49 -9.52
N ASP A 14 16.27 0.04 -10.46
CA ASP A 14 16.12 1.37 -11.09
C ASP A 14 14.75 1.64 -11.77
N ASP A 15 13.88 0.64 -11.85
CA ASP A 15 12.52 0.71 -12.40
C ASP A 15 11.40 0.79 -11.34
N MET A 16 11.75 0.81 -10.05
CA MET A 16 10.80 0.76 -8.93
C MET A 16 10.81 2.07 -8.12
N TYR A 17 10.25 3.14 -8.72
CA TYR A 17 10.05 4.44 -8.06
C TYR A 17 8.96 4.32 -6.98
N GLY A 18 9.35 4.14 -5.72
CA GLY A 18 8.44 4.16 -4.58
C GLY A 18 8.50 5.49 -3.82
N HIS A 19 7.35 6.02 -3.40
CA HIS A 19 7.29 7.13 -2.45
C HIS A 19 7.42 6.58 -1.03
N VAL A 20 8.53 6.89 -0.34
CA VAL A 20 8.86 6.33 0.98
C VAL A 20 8.55 7.33 2.08
N VAL A 21 7.85 6.86 3.11
CA VAL A 21 7.49 7.62 4.31
C VAL A 21 7.90 6.86 5.56
N GLU A 22 8.59 7.52 6.48
CA GLU A 22 8.83 7.02 7.83
C GLU A 22 7.67 7.44 8.74
N THR A 23 7.17 6.50 9.55
CA THR A 23 6.16 6.78 10.58
C THR A 23 6.49 6.04 11.89
N ASP A 24 5.71 6.24 12.94
CA ASP A 24 5.94 5.60 14.23
C ASP A 24 5.72 4.08 14.12
N GLY A 25 6.79 3.31 14.29
CA GLY A 25 6.76 1.84 14.23
C GLY A 25 6.94 1.23 12.84
N ALA A 26 7.12 2.03 11.78
CA ALA A 26 7.27 1.49 10.42
C ALA A 26 7.94 2.44 9.41
N VAL A 27 8.47 1.84 8.34
CA VAL A 27 8.77 2.50 7.06
C VAL A 27 7.80 1.98 6.00
N VAL A 28 7.13 2.89 5.29
CA VAL A 28 6.15 2.55 4.26
C VAL A 28 6.66 3.00 2.89
N GLN A 29 6.64 2.09 1.93
CA GLN A 29 6.96 2.36 0.53
C GLN A 29 5.70 2.22 -0.32
N PHE A 30 5.22 3.34 -0.87
CA PHE A 30 4.08 3.39 -1.78
C PHE A 30 4.54 3.27 -3.24
N MET A 31 3.93 2.37 -4.00
CA MET A 31 4.32 2.00 -5.36
C MET A 31 3.59 2.88 -6.38
N LEU A 32 4.00 4.14 -6.52
CA LEU A 32 3.37 5.08 -7.45
C LEU A 32 3.79 4.80 -8.90
N GLY A 33 2.80 4.65 -9.78
CA GLY A 33 3.01 4.57 -11.21
C GLY A 33 3.32 5.93 -11.86
N GLY A 34 3.78 5.90 -13.10
CA GLY A 34 4.10 7.12 -13.85
C GLY A 34 2.90 8.05 -14.00
N GLY A 35 3.01 9.25 -13.42
CA GLY A 35 1.96 10.28 -13.44
C GLY A 35 0.99 10.24 -12.26
N GLN A 36 1.17 9.35 -11.29
CA GLN A 36 0.46 9.40 -10.02
C GLN A 36 1.20 10.34 -9.06
N GLU A 37 0.47 11.30 -8.49
CA GLU A 37 1.02 12.24 -7.50
C GLU A 37 0.72 11.74 -6.08
N PRO A 38 1.67 11.82 -5.13
CA PRO A 38 1.48 11.37 -3.75
C PRO A 38 0.26 12.02 -3.07
N GLU A 39 -0.10 13.25 -3.43
CA GLU A 39 -1.19 14.00 -2.81
C GLU A 39 -2.59 13.58 -3.30
N THR A 40 -2.67 12.90 -4.44
CA THR A 40 -3.96 12.64 -5.11
C THR A 40 -4.19 11.19 -5.49
N VAL A 41 -3.19 10.31 -5.28
CA VAL A 41 -3.33 8.89 -5.56
C VAL A 41 -4.49 8.26 -4.77
N ASP A 42 -5.36 7.55 -5.47
CA ASP A 42 -6.59 6.98 -4.91
C ASP A 42 -6.60 5.44 -4.92
N ASN A 43 -5.59 4.83 -5.57
CA ASN A 43 -5.32 3.40 -5.59
C ASN A 43 -3.80 3.18 -5.66
N VAL A 44 -3.22 2.52 -4.66
CA VAL A 44 -1.77 2.27 -4.60
C VAL A 44 -1.42 1.05 -3.75
N ASP A 45 -0.44 0.30 -4.21
CA ASP A 45 0.18 -0.78 -3.44
C ASP A 45 1.25 -0.24 -2.48
N ALA A 46 1.38 -0.83 -1.30
CA ALA A 46 2.33 -0.43 -0.29
C ALA A 46 3.04 -1.61 0.35
N HIS A 47 4.37 -1.52 0.44
CA HIS A 47 5.16 -2.33 1.33
C HIS A 47 5.31 -1.61 2.68
N ILE A 48 5.07 -2.32 3.78
CA ILE A 48 5.15 -1.80 5.14
C ILE A 48 6.18 -2.62 5.90
N TYR A 49 7.29 -2.00 6.29
CA TYR A 49 8.36 -2.60 7.04
C TYR A 49 8.25 -2.16 8.49
N LEU A 50 7.85 -3.07 9.37
CA LEU A 50 7.65 -2.80 10.79
C LEU A 50 8.97 -2.84 11.56
N ASP A 51 9.04 -2.11 12.68
CA ASP A 51 10.22 -2.06 13.55
C ASP A 51 10.61 -3.41 14.16
N ASP A 52 9.66 -4.34 14.26
CA ASP A 52 9.91 -5.72 14.70
C ASP A 52 10.54 -6.60 13.60
N GLY A 53 10.77 -6.04 12.42
CA GLY A 53 11.33 -6.70 11.25
C GLY A 53 10.29 -7.40 10.38
N ALA A 54 9.00 -7.38 10.72
CA ALA A 54 7.96 -7.95 9.88
C ALA A 54 7.75 -7.10 8.61
N HIS A 55 7.60 -7.79 7.48
CA HIS A 55 7.24 -7.17 6.21
C HIS A 55 5.79 -7.47 5.87
N ARG A 56 5.01 -6.42 5.63
CA ARG A 56 3.60 -6.47 5.27
C ARG A 56 3.35 -5.81 3.93
N TYR A 57 2.24 -6.20 3.31
CA TYR A 57 1.77 -5.64 2.04
C TYR A 57 0.29 -5.28 2.15
N ALA A 58 -0.06 -4.14 1.55
CA ALA A 58 -1.42 -3.62 1.48
C ALA A 58 -1.68 -2.98 0.12
N THR A 59 -2.90 -3.09 -0.38
CA THR A 59 -3.38 -2.25 -1.48
C THR A 59 -4.45 -1.30 -0.95
N PHE A 60 -4.16 -0.01 -1.01
CA PHE A 60 -5.08 1.05 -0.58
C PHE A 60 -5.99 1.47 -1.73
N PHE A 61 -7.26 1.68 -1.42
CA PHE A 61 -8.23 2.28 -2.33
C PHE A 61 -9.04 3.36 -1.64
N THR A 62 -9.43 4.40 -2.38
CA THR A 62 -10.59 5.21 -1.97
C THR A 62 -11.89 4.53 -2.34
N LEU A 63 -13.00 4.95 -1.72
CA LEU A 63 -14.34 4.51 -2.12
C LEU A 63 -14.67 4.86 -3.57
N ASP A 64 -14.18 6.00 -4.07
CA ASP A 64 -14.41 6.39 -5.46
C ASP A 64 -13.60 5.53 -6.43
N ALA A 65 -12.34 5.18 -6.11
CA ALA A 65 -11.56 4.23 -6.89
C ALA A 65 -12.25 2.87 -7.01
N VAL A 66 -12.79 2.33 -5.90
CA VAL A 66 -13.58 1.08 -5.92
C VAL A 66 -14.80 1.21 -6.83
N ARG A 67 -15.53 2.33 -6.74
CA ARG A 67 -16.71 2.59 -7.58
C ARG A 67 -16.33 2.64 -9.06
N GLU A 68 -15.22 3.27 -9.41
CA GLU A 68 -14.75 3.35 -10.80
C GLU A 68 -14.41 1.97 -11.37
N ILE A 69 -13.73 1.13 -10.59
CA ILE A 69 -13.42 -0.26 -10.96
C ILE A 69 -14.70 -1.05 -11.20
N LEU A 70 -15.65 -1.03 -10.26
CA LEU A 70 -16.93 -1.74 -10.41
C LEU A 70 -17.71 -1.27 -11.64
N ASN A 71 -17.74 0.04 -11.90
CA ASN A 71 -18.41 0.61 -13.06
C ASN A 71 -17.72 0.22 -14.37
N LYS A 72 -16.39 0.20 -14.40
CA LYS A 72 -15.61 -0.28 -15.55
C LYS A 72 -15.95 -1.74 -15.83
N ASP A 73 -15.88 -2.58 -14.81
CA ASP A 73 -16.07 -4.03 -14.92
C ASP A 73 -17.52 -4.37 -15.32
N ALA A 74 -18.51 -3.58 -14.87
CA ALA A 74 -19.89 -3.69 -15.34
C ALA A 74 -20.05 -3.36 -16.83
N ARG A 75 -19.25 -2.42 -17.38
CA ARG A 75 -19.27 -2.07 -18.81
C ARG A 75 -18.50 -3.07 -19.67
N THR A 76 -17.37 -3.58 -19.18
CA THR A 76 -16.48 -4.46 -19.95
C THR A 76 -16.83 -5.94 -19.80
N GLY A 77 -17.55 -6.32 -18.74
CA GLY A 77 -17.80 -7.71 -18.37
C GLY A 77 -16.64 -8.37 -17.64
N GLU A 78 -15.57 -7.63 -17.32
CA GLU A 78 -14.46 -8.10 -16.49
C GLU A 78 -14.95 -8.36 -15.04
N THR A 79 -14.15 -9.10 -14.26
CA THR A 79 -14.36 -9.35 -12.82
C THR A 79 -15.82 -9.55 -12.39
N GLY A 80 -16.42 -10.68 -12.79
CA GLY A 80 -17.80 -10.99 -12.42
C GLY A 80 -18.86 -9.99 -12.92
N GLY A 81 -18.50 -9.10 -13.86
CA GLY A 81 -19.37 -8.08 -14.44
C GLY A 81 -19.70 -6.94 -13.48
N GLY A 82 -18.74 -6.52 -12.64
CA GLY A 82 -18.92 -5.43 -11.68
C GLY A 82 -19.82 -5.76 -10.48
N ARG A 83 -20.08 -7.05 -10.22
CA ARG A 83 -20.88 -7.49 -9.06
C ARG A 83 -20.09 -7.47 -7.74
N TYR A 84 -18.78 -7.55 -7.84
CA TYR A 84 -17.86 -7.50 -6.71
C TYR A 84 -16.50 -7.02 -7.18
N PHE A 85 -15.73 -6.50 -6.23
CA PHE A 85 -14.32 -6.18 -6.34
C PHE A 85 -13.65 -6.65 -5.06
N TRP A 86 -12.45 -7.23 -5.13
CA TRP A 86 -11.74 -7.76 -3.96
C TRP A 86 -10.24 -7.84 -4.21
N CYS A 87 -9.45 -7.70 -3.14
CA CYS A 87 -8.08 -8.20 -2.99
C CYS A 87 -7.87 -8.70 -1.55
N SER A 88 -6.88 -9.56 -1.33
CA SER A 88 -6.63 -10.23 -0.03
C SER A 88 -6.23 -9.26 1.09
N ASP A 89 -5.63 -8.15 0.71
CA ASP A 89 -4.92 -7.15 1.51
C ASP A 89 -5.46 -5.75 1.21
N GLN A 90 -6.78 -5.67 0.95
CA GLN A 90 -7.47 -4.44 0.67
C GLN A 90 -7.64 -3.58 1.93
N VAL A 91 -7.28 -2.30 1.81
CA VAL A 91 -7.65 -1.28 2.79
C VAL A 91 -8.36 -0.13 2.09
N ILE A 92 -9.58 0.17 2.51
CA ILE A 92 -10.35 1.30 1.97
C ILE A 92 -10.17 2.52 2.88
N VAL A 93 -9.63 3.59 2.33
CA VAL A 93 -9.49 4.90 3.00
C VAL A 93 -10.53 5.89 2.47
N PRO A 94 -10.98 6.86 3.29
CA PRO A 94 -12.02 7.80 2.87
C PRO A 94 -11.51 8.85 1.87
N GLU A 95 -10.23 9.19 1.92
CA GLU A 95 -9.62 10.29 1.15
C GLU A 95 -8.41 9.78 0.36
N PRO A 96 -8.12 10.36 -0.83
CA PRO A 96 -6.92 10.05 -1.58
C PRO A 96 -5.66 10.61 -0.89
N GLY A 97 -4.53 10.16 -1.40
CA GLY A 97 -3.21 10.65 -1.06
C GLY A 97 -2.50 9.80 0.00
N VAL A 98 -1.18 9.75 -0.13
CA VAL A 98 -0.26 9.04 0.76
C VAL A 98 -0.47 9.46 2.21
N ALA A 99 -0.70 10.74 2.49
CA ALA A 99 -0.91 11.22 3.86
C ALA A 99 -2.12 10.55 4.55
N ALA A 100 -3.23 10.33 3.83
CA ALA A 100 -4.40 9.64 4.37
C ALA A 100 -4.11 8.15 4.62
N MET A 101 -3.33 7.53 3.73
CA MET A 101 -2.94 6.13 3.83
C MET A 101 -1.94 5.89 4.96
N VAL A 102 -0.99 6.80 5.18
CA VAL A 102 -0.08 6.77 6.34
C VAL A 102 -0.85 6.89 7.64
N ALA A 103 -1.83 7.80 7.73
CA ALA A 103 -2.67 7.90 8.92
C ALA A 103 -3.46 6.59 9.20
N ALA A 104 -3.86 5.87 8.15
CA ALA A 104 -4.48 4.56 8.29
C ALA A 104 -3.46 3.50 8.77
N VAL A 105 -2.23 3.51 8.25
CA VAL A 105 -1.14 2.63 8.71
C VAL A 105 -0.85 2.85 10.19
N ASP A 106 -0.72 4.11 10.63
CA ASP A 106 -0.48 4.46 12.03
C ASP A 106 -1.56 3.88 12.94
N GLU A 107 -2.82 4.01 12.54
CA GLU A 107 -3.95 3.45 13.28
C GLU A 107 -3.93 1.92 13.30
N MET A 108 -3.62 1.27 12.17
CA MET A 108 -3.53 -0.20 12.09
C MET A 108 -2.38 -0.77 12.94
N ILE A 109 -1.25 -0.06 13.03
CA ILE A 109 -0.15 -0.41 13.93
C ILE A 109 -0.60 -0.24 15.38
N ARG A 110 -1.22 0.90 15.71
CA ARG A 110 -1.69 1.22 17.07
C ARG A 110 -2.76 0.26 17.56
N SER A 111 -3.67 -0.18 16.69
CA SER A 111 -4.75 -1.12 17.03
C SER A 111 -4.31 -2.58 16.99
N GLY A 112 -3.25 -2.89 16.23
CA GLY A 112 -2.82 -4.26 15.92
C GLY A 112 -3.53 -4.89 14.72
N ASP A 113 -4.47 -4.17 14.08
CA ASP A 113 -5.22 -4.68 12.92
C ASP A 113 -4.32 -4.99 11.72
N ILE A 114 -3.14 -4.39 11.67
CA ILE A 114 -2.14 -4.62 10.62
C ILE A 114 -1.76 -6.10 10.44
N GLU A 115 -1.86 -6.91 11.51
CA GLU A 115 -1.57 -8.34 11.44
C GLU A 115 -2.60 -9.13 10.63
N VAL A 116 -3.84 -8.63 10.58
CA VAL A 116 -4.99 -9.28 9.94
C VAL A 116 -5.29 -8.67 8.58
N MET A 117 -5.20 -7.34 8.45
CA MET A 117 -5.59 -6.62 7.25
C MET A 117 -4.51 -6.63 6.16
N CYS A 118 -3.24 -6.76 6.54
CA CYS A 118 -2.12 -6.69 5.61
C CYS A 118 -1.44 -8.05 5.47
N SER A 119 -1.22 -8.48 4.23
CA SER A 119 -0.55 -9.74 3.91
C SER A 119 0.86 -9.73 4.48
N ARG A 120 1.28 -10.82 5.14
CA ARG A 120 2.69 -11.00 5.49
C ARG A 120 3.47 -11.39 4.26
N ILE A 121 4.59 -10.73 4.03
CA ILE A 121 5.57 -11.15 3.05
C ILE A 121 6.64 -11.95 3.80
N GLU A 122 6.79 -13.22 3.44
CA GLU A 122 7.88 -14.04 3.93
C GLU A 122 9.13 -13.70 3.12
N ALA A 123 10.28 -13.57 3.80
CA ALA A 123 11.55 -13.50 3.09
C ALA A 123 11.71 -14.79 2.28
N PRO A 124 12.24 -14.72 1.04
CA PRO A 124 12.56 -15.94 0.30
C PRO A 124 13.48 -16.81 1.17
N GLU A 125 13.18 -18.10 1.28
CA GLU A 125 14.07 -19.04 1.96
C GLU A 125 15.45 -18.93 1.30
N GLU A 126 16.50 -18.69 2.09
CA GLU A 126 17.86 -18.76 1.57
C GLU A 126 18.06 -20.17 1.01
N ASP A 127 18.26 -20.25 -0.30
CA ASP A 127 18.43 -21.50 -1.04
C ASP A 127 19.53 -22.31 -0.34
N GLY A 128 19.10 -23.34 0.40
CA GLY A 128 19.95 -24.11 1.28
C GLY A 128 21.10 -24.69 0.46
N THR A 129 22.31 -24.21 0.74
CA THR A 129 23.50 -24.65 0.02
C THR A 129 23.78 -26.10 0.44
N ALA A 130 23.44 -27.03 -0.45
CA ALA A 130 23.80 -28.44 -0.34
C ALA A 130 25.20 -28.70 -0.91
#